data_AF-A0A0S8BXS0-F1
#
_entry.id   AF-A0A0S8BXS0-F1
#
_cell.length_a   1.000
_cell.length_b   1.000
_cell.length_c   1.000
_cell.angle_alpha   90.00
_cell.angle_beta   90.00
_cell.angle_gamma   90.00
#
_symmetry.space_group_name_H-M   'P 1'
#
loop_
_entity.id
_entity.type
_entity.pdbx_description
1 polymer ?
#
loop_
_entity_poly.entity_id
_entity_poly.type
_entity_poly.pdbx_seq_one_letter_code
_entity_poly.pdbx_strand_id
1 'polypeptide(L)'
;MWPERDVIGETRRLRLQVLNTSLLIAVVVGGLAFARTLTDAIDLGAWRVVVIAVVMYAGFIALLLARRLSYPVRALGFLGLLYLVGVIAFLSVGYLAAPALLFAGQSVLASVLFGRRVTLVILGMNVLTLLAVGALLSSGLAEVETTTFYDPSVFANWLRVTAIFAVFASIAVVSVDVLTTHLHQSLRDQAELIENLKGALQLRDEADRQRREAESQLRKEQERERSRHSGAGDTPR
;
A
#
# COMPACT_ATOMS: atom_id res chain seq x y z
N MET A 1 22.87 -0.94 21.58
CA MET A 1 21.47 -0.49 21.78
C MET A 1 20.95 -0.16 20.39
N TRP A 2 20.32 -1.14 19.75
CA TRP A 2 20.04 -1.13 18.30
C TRP A 2 18.86 -0.21 17.95
N PRO A 3 18.83 0.38 16.75
CA PRO A 3 17.73 1.22 16.30
C PRO A 3 16.55 0.35 15.88
N GLU A 4 15.73 -0.09 16.84
CA GLU A 4 14.31 -0.43 16.60
C GLU A 4 13.46 0.83 16.33
N ARG A 5 14.10 1.92 15.91
CA ARG A 5 13.44 3.16 15.53
C ARG A 5 12.69 2.93 14.22
N ASP A 6 11.41 2.65 14.40
CA ASP A 6 10.30 3.22 13.65
C ASP A 6 9.83 2.48 12.37
N VAL A 7 10.25 1.24 12.11
CA VAL A 7 9.70 0.41 11.00
C VAL A 7 8.17 0.26 11.11
N ILE A 8 7.66 0.08 12.34
CA ILE A 8 6.22 -0.03 12.61
C ILE A 8 5.51 1.31 12.37
N GLY A 9 6.13 2.43 12.75
CA GLY A 9 5.59 3.77 12.55
C GLY A 9 5.61 4.20 11.09
N GLU A 10 6.66 3.85 10.36
CA GLU A 10 6.84 4.10 8.92
C GLU A 10 5.81 3.32 8.09
N THR A 11 5.67 2.01 8.34
CA THR A 11 4.62 1.17 7.72
C THR A 11 3.21 1.75 7.96
N ARG A 12 2.94 2.25 9.16
CA ARG A 12 1.64 2.85 9.51
C ARG A 12 1.42 4.19 8.81
N ARG A 13 2.44 5.04 8.72
CA ARG A 13 2.39 6.33 8.00
C ARG A 13 2.08 6.13 6.52
N LEU A 14 2.70 5.15 5.88
CA LEU A 14 2.48 4.84 4.47
C LEU A 14 1.07 4.35 4.20
N ARG A 15 0.58 3.42 5.02
CA ARG A 15 -0.80 2.94 4.91
C ARG A 15 -1.81 4.06 5.09
N LEU A 16 -1.56 4.99 6.02
CA LEU A 16 -2.37 6.20 6.20
C LEU A 16 -2.29 7.15 5.01
N GLN A 17 -1.11 7.33 4.42
CA GLN A 17 -0.91 8.14 3.24
C GLN A 17 -1.66 7.57 2.04
N VAL A 18 -1.50 6.27 1.76
CA VAL A 18 -2.25 5.58 0.69
C VAL A 18 -3.75 5.74 0.92
N LEU A 19 -4.24 5.44 2.13
CA LEU A 19 -5.67 5.57 2.45
C LEU A 19 -6.16 6.99 2.19
N ASN A 20 -5.49 8.02 2.70
CA ASN A 20 -5.91 9.41 2.53
C ASN A 20 -5.83 9.88 1.07
N THR A 21 -4.77 9.53 0.35
CA THR A 21 -4.61 9.89 -1.07
C THR A 21 -5.67 9.19 -1.92
N SER A 22 -5.91 7.90 -1.71
CA SER A 22 -6.98 7.17 -2.39
C SER A 22 -8.36 7.75 -2.06
N LEU A 23 -8.62 8.13 -0.81
CA LEU A 23 -9.88 8.76 -0.42
C LEU A 23 -10.06 10.12 -1.10
N LEU A 24 -9.00 10.93 -1.16
CA LEU A 24 -9.03 12.24 -1.79
C LEU A 24 -9.27 12.11 -3.29
N ILE A 25 -8.58 11.18 -3.97
CA ILE A 25 -8.82 10.87 -5.39
C ILE A 25 -10.26 10.39 -5.59
N ALA A 26 -10.77 9.50 -4.74
CA ALA A 26 -12.14 9.00 -4.82
C ALA A 26 -13.17 10.13 -4.66
N VAL A 27 -12.95 11.09 -3.75
CA VAL A 27 -13.86 12.23 -3.57
C VAL A 27 -13.76 13.23 -4.72
N VAL A 28 -12.55 13.61 -5.14
CA VAL A 28 -12.33 14.63 -6.17
C VAL A 28 -12.69 14.11 -7.55
N VAL A 29 -12.06 13.02 -7.98
CA VAL A 29 -12.27 12.44 -9.33
C VAL A 29 -13.60 11.68 -9.38
N GLY A 30 -13.94 10.93 -8.33
CA GLY A 30 -15.23 10.26 -8.25
C GLY A 30 -16.41 11.23 -8.09
N GLY A 31 -16.16 12.45 -7.62
CA GLY A 31 -17.15 13.54 -7.61
C GLY A 31 -17.71 13.85 -9.00
N LEU A 32 -16.89 13.75 -10.05
CA LEU A 32 -17.32 13.94 -11.43
C LEU A 32 -18.29 12.82 -11.87
N ALA A 33 -17.95 11.57 -11.56
CA ALA A 33 -18.80 10.42 -11.83
C ALA A 33 -20.12 10.48 -11.03
N PHE A 34 -20.06 10.95 -9.79
CA PHE A 34 -21.21 11.18 -8.92
C PHE A 34 -22.12 12.27 -9.48
N ALA A 35 -21.60 13.45 -9.82
CA ALA A 35 -22.39 14.55 -10.36
C ALA A 35 -23.14 14.14 -11.63
N ARG A 36 -22.46 13.40 -12.51
CA ARG A 36 -23.07 12.87 -13.73
C ARG A 36 -24.15 11.82 -13.42
N THR A 37 -23.92 10.92 -12.47
CA THR A 37 -24.91 9.92 -12.02
C THR A 37 -26.14 10.59 -11.40
N LEU A 38 -25.93 11.64 -10.61
CA LEU A 38 -26.98 12.40 -9.95
C LEU A 38 -27.87 13.12 -10.96
N THR A 39 -27.25 13.74 -11.98
CA THR A 39 -27.97 14.45 -13.05
C THR A 39 -28.88 13.48 -13.81
N ASP A 40 -28.34 12.34 -14.29
CA ASP A 40 -29.17 11.32 -14.96
C ASP A 40 -30.29 10.79 -14.08
N ALA A 41 -30.00 10.54 -12.80
CA ALA A 41 -31.00 9.97 -11.90
C ALA A 41 -32.15 10.95 -11.61
N ILE A 42 -31.88 12.25 -11.62
CA ILE A 42 -32.91 13.29 -11.50
C ILE A 42 -33.71 13.39 -12.81
N ASP A 43 -33.03 13.43 -13.96
CA ASP A 43 -33.66 13.55 -15.28
C ASP A 43 -34.58 12.35 -15.58
N LEU A 44 -34.19 11.16 -15.12
CA LEU A 44 -34.95 9.92 -15.27
C LEU A 44 -35.97 9.68 -14.13
N GLY A 45 -36.07 10.60 -13.16
CA GLY A 45 -37.00 10.47 -12.02
C GLY A 45 -36.66 9.32 -11.06
N ALA A 46 -35.46 8.76 -11.15
CA ALA A 46 -35.00 7.60 -10.38
C ALA A 46 -34.55 8.00 -8.96
N TRP A 47 -35.49 8.44 -8.11
CA TRP A 47 -35.21 8.91 -6.74
C TRP A 47 -34.47 7.89 -5.87
N ARG A 48 -34.67 6.59 -6.10
CA ARG A 48 -33.92 5.53 -5.39
C ARG A 48 -32.42 5.63 -5.70
N VAL A 49 -32.05 5.84 -6.96
CA VAL A 49 -30.65 5.99 -7.39
C VAL A 49 -30.05 7.28 -6.84
N VAL A 50 -30.83 8.38 -6.84
CA VAL A 50 -30.43 9.67 -6.22
C VAL A 50 -30.05 9.48 -4.75
N VAL A 51 -30.95 8.88 -3.95
CA VAL A 51 -30.72 8.67 -2.51
C VAL A 51 -29.50 7.79 -2.28
N ILE A 52 -29.38 6.68 -3.01
CA ILE A 52 -28.23 5.75 -2.90
C ILE A 52 -26.92 6.48 -3.23
N ALA A 53 -26.88 7.20 -4.35
CA ALA A 53 -25.68 7.92 -4.78
C ALA A 53 -25.26 8.97 -3.75
N VAL A 54 -26.20 9.77 -3.24
CA VAL A 54 -25.95 10.82 -2.23
C VAL A 54 -25.43 10.20 -0.94
N VAL A 55 -26.05 9.13 -0.45
CA VAL A 55 -25.63 8.45 0.79
C VAL A 55 -24.23 7.85 0.64
N MET A 56 -23.93 7.21 -0.48
CA MET A 56 -22.59 6.65 -0.74
C MET A 56 -21.52 7.74 -0.83
N TYR A 57 -21.78 8.81 -1.58
CA TYR A 57 -20.82 9.91 -1.73
C TYR A 57 -20.61 10.67 -0.42
N ALA A 58 -21.69 10.91 0.35
CA ALA A 58 -21.60 11.46 1.69
C ALA A 58 -20.78 10.56 2.63
N GLY A 59 -20.88 9.23 2.48
CA GLY A 59 -20.03 8.27 3.19
C GLY A 59 -18.54 8.48 2.94
N PHE A 60 -18.12 8.64 1.68
CA PHE A 60 -16.72 8.93 1.36
C PHE A 60 -16.24 10.26 1.96
N ILE A 61 -17.06 11.31 1.87
CA ILE A 61 -16.76 12.62 2.47
C ILE A 61 -16.66 12.49 3.99
N ALA A 62 -17.60 11.79 4.63
CA ALA A 62 -17.59 11.59 6.08
C ALA A 62 -16.31 10.87 6.53
N LEU A 63 -15.88 9.81 5.81
CA LEU A 63 -14.60 9.15 6.09
C LEU A 63 -13.37 10.04 5.84
N LEU A 64 -13.46 10.98 4.90
CA LEU A 64 -12.39 11.94 4.62
C LEU A 64 -12.24 12.93 5.79
N LEU A 65 -13.36 13.45 6.28
CA LEU A 65 -13.40 14.44 7.38
C LEU A 65 -13.19 13.79 8.75
N ALA A 66 -13.57 12.52 8.93
CA ALA A 66 -13.44 11.79 10.19
C ALA A 66 -11.99 11.35 10.48
N ARG A 67 -11.04 12.29 10.44
CA ARG A 67 -9.62 12.08 10.74
C ARG A 67 -9.34 11.62 12.17
N ARG A 68 -10.31 11.77 13.08
CA ARG A 68 -10.23 11.31 14.48
C ARG A 68 -10.49 9.80 14.64
N LEU A 69 -11.03 9.12 13.63
CA LEU A 69 -11.26 7.68 13.69
C LEU A 69 -9.95 6.89 13.60
N SER A 70 -9.90 5.75 14.26
CA SER A 70 -8.75 4.85 14.18
C SER A 70 -8.55 4.36 12.73
N TYR A 71 -7.29 4.23 12.34
CA TYR A 71 -6.89 3.71 11.02
C TYR A 71 -7.69 2.47 10.57
N PRO A 72 -7.83 1.39 11.36
CA PRO A 72 -8.53 0.19 10.90
C PRO A 72 -9.98 0.45 10.56
N VAL A 73 -10.68 1.31 11.32
CA VAL A 73 -12.08 1.66 11.07
C VAL A 73 -12.22 2.44 9.76
N ARG A 74 -11.36 3.42 9.51
CA ARG A 74 -11.39 4.20 8.25
C ARG A 74 -11.05 3.32 7.04
N ALA A 75 -10.05 2.45 7.16
CA ALA A 75 -9.67 1.55 6.08
C ALA A 75 -10.78 0.54 5.77
N LEU A 76 -11.41 -0.06 6.79
CA LEU A 76 -12.52 -1.00 6.60
C LEU A 76 -13.74 -0.29 6.02
N GLY A 77 -14.08 0.90 6.52
CA GLY A 77 -15.21 1.69 6.00
C GLY A 77 -15.00 2.12 4.55
N PHE A 78 -13.78 2.50 4.16
CA PHE A 78 -13.46 2.82 2.78
C PHE A 78 -13.62 1.60 1.87
N LEU A 79 -13.08 0.44 2.27
CA LEU A 79 -13.25 -0.79 1.52
C LEU A 79 -14.71 -1.24 1.44
N GLY A 80 -15.46 -1.09 2.54
CA GLY A 80 -16.88 -1.41 2.59
C GLY A 80 -17.71 -0.53 1.65
N LEU A 81 -17.43 0.77 1.60
CA LEU A 81 -18.07 1.67 0.63
C LEU A 81 -17.70 1.30 -0.81
N LEU A 82 -16.43 1.00 -1.10
CA LEU A 82 -16.01 0.52 -2.42
C LEU A 82 -16.77 -0.75 -2.82
N TYR A 83 -16.91 -1.69 -1.88
CA TYR A 83 -17.65 -2.93 -2.09
C TYR A 83 -19.13 -2.66 -2.41
N LEU A 84 -19.80 -1.84 -1.60
CA LEU A 84 -21.20 -1.49 -1.81
C LEU A 84 -21.41 -0.80 -3.17
N VAL A 85 -20.54 0.15 -3.52
CA VAL A 85 -20.57 0.80 -4.84
C VAL A 85 -20.36 -0.23 -5.95
N GLY A 86 -19.41 -1.16 -5.78
CA GLY A 86 -19.18 -2.26 -6.71
C GLY A 86 -20.41 -3.14 -6.92
N VAL A 87 -21.05 -3.58 -5.83
CA VAL A 87 -22.27 -4.40 -5.87
C VAL A 87 -23.42 -3.66 -6.52
N ILE A 88 -23.68 -2.41 -6.11
CA ILE A 88 -24.76 -1.59 -6.68
C ILE A 88 -24.52 -1.36 -8.17
N ALA A 89 -23.29 -1.05 -8.57
CA ALA A 89 -22.94 -0.87 -9.98
C ALA A 89 -23.12 -2.17 -10.78
N PHE A 90 -22.75 -3.33 -10.20
CA PHE A 90 -22.94 -4.63 -10.86
C PHE A 90 -24.42 -4.99 -11.02
N LEU A 91 -25.26 -4.67 -10.03
CA LEU A 91 -26.71 -4.90 -10.10
C LEU A 91 -27.42 -3.91 -11.03
N SER A 92 -26.91 -2.67 -11.12
CA SER A 92 -27.56 -1.62 -11.93
C SER A 92 -27.15 -1.68 -13.40
N VAL A 93 -25.91 -2.08 -13.68
CA VAL A 93 -25.34 -2.03 -15.04
C VAL A 93 -24.92 -3.42 -15.55
N GLY A 94 -24.98 -4.46 -14.73
CA GLY A 94 -24.70 -5.84 -15.15
C GLY A 94 -23.23 -6.11 -15.43
N TYR A 95 -22.96 -6.94 -16.44
CA TYR A 95 -21.62 -7.46 -16.80
C TYR A 95 -20.70 -6.44 -17.50
N LEU A 96 -20.85 -5.14 -17.23
CA LEU A 96 -19.91 -4.16 -17.77
C LEU A 96 -18.55 -4.24 -17.06
N ALA A 97 -17.49 -3.85 -17.78
CA ALA A 97 -16.12 -3.92 -17.28
C ALA A 97 -15.88 -3.02 -16.04
N ALA A 98 -16.65 -1.93 -15.89
CA ALA A 98 -16.45 -0.96 -14.82
C ALA A 98 -16.72 -1.51 -13.40
N PRO A 99 -17.84 -2.21 -13.13
CA PRO A 99 -18.05 -2.92 -11.87
C PRO A 99 -16.99 -3.98 -11.52
N ALA A 100 -16.44 -4.70 -12.51
CA ALA A 100 -15.37 -5.66 -12.27
C ALA A 100 -14.05 -4.99 -11.85
N LEU A 101 -13.73 -3.82 -12.45
CA LEU A 101 -12.58 -2.99 -12.09
C LEU A 101 -12.68 -2.46 -10.64
N LEU A 102 -13.89 -2.14 -10.18
CA LEU A 102 -14.17 -1.74 -8.79
C LEU A 102 -13.71 -2.82 -7.80
N PHE A 103 -14.12 -4.07 -8.01
CA PHE A 103 -13.73 -5.19 -7.15
C PHE A 103 -12.24 -5.50 -7.23
N ALA A 104 -11.64 -5.42 -8.42
CA ALA A 104 -10.20 -5.60 -8.59
C ALA A 104 -9.41 -4.52 -7.83
N GLY A 105 -9.79 -3.25 -7.97
CA GLY A 105 -9.17 -2.14 -7.24
C GLY A 105 -9.32 -2.27 -5.73
N GLN A 106 -10.47 -2.72 -5.25
CA GLN A 106 -10.70 -3.02 -3.83
C GLN A 106 -9.75 -4.11 -3.30
N SER A 107 -9.52 -5.18 -4.07
CA SER A 107 -8.58 -6.25 -3.69
C SER A 107 -7.13 -5.74 -3.62
N VAL A 108 -6.72 -4.86 -4.55
CA VAL A 108 -5.39 -4.23 -4.51
C VAL A 108 -5.25 -3.37 -3.25
N LEU A 109 -6.23 -2.51 -2.96
CA LEU A 109 -6.27 -1.68 -1.75
C LEU A 109 -6.22 -2.51 -0.47
N ALA A 110 -6.94 -3.64 -0.43
CA ALA A 110 -6.92 -4.56 0.70
C ALA A 110 -5.50 -5.06 1.00
N SER A 111 -4.71 -5.32 -0.05
CA SER A 111 -3.34 -5.79 0.08
C SER A 111 -2.41 -4.77 0.71
N VAL A 112 -2.56 -3.51 0.32
CA VAL A 112 -1.74 -2.42 0.85
C VAL A 112 -2.15 -2.10 2.30
N LEU A 113 -3.45 -2.13 2.60
CA LEU A 113 -3.97 -1.65 3.88
C LEU A 113 -3.93 -2.70 5.01
N PHE A 114 -4.19 -3.97 4.71
CA PHE A 114 -4.36 -5.03 5.71
C PHE A 114 -3.44 -6.25 5.49
N GLY A 115 -2.74 -6.32 4.36
CA GLY A 115 -1.83 -7.41 4.03
C GLY A 115 -2.52 -8.66 3.46
N ARG A 116 -1.71 -9.70 3.24
CA ARG A 116 -2.08 -10.86 2.40
C ARG A 116 -3.30 -11.65 2.89
N ARG A 117 -3.42 -11.91 4.20
CA ARG A 117 -4.54 -12.73 4.74
C ARG A 117 -5.90 -12.08 4.46
N VAL A 118 -6.02 -10.79 4.73
CA VAL A 118 -7.25 -10.02 4.51
C VAL A 118 -7.53 -9.84 3.02
N THR A 119 -6.48 -9.69 2.20
CA THR A 119 -6.60 -9.64 0.73
C THR A 119 -7.25 -10.88 0.17
N LEU A 120 -6.81 -12.08 0.60
CA LEU A 120 -7.36 -13.34 0.11
C LEU A 120 -8.85 -13.50 0.48
N VAL A 121 -9.23 -13.07 1.69
CA VAL A 121 -10.63 -13.07 2.12
C VAL A 121 -11.47 -12.13 1.25
N ILE A 122 -11.00 -10.90 1.00
CA ILE A 122 -11.71 -9.92 0.18
C ILE A 122 -11.77 -10.35 -1.27
N LEU A 123 -10.70 -10.92 -1.82
CA LEU A 123 -10.69 -11.45 -3.18
C LEU A 123 -11.69 -12.60 -3.31
N GLY A 124 -11.70 -13.54 -2.36
CA GLY A 124 -12.67 -14.63 -2.32
C GLY A 124 -14.11 -14.11 -2.24
N MET A 125 -14.36 -13.11 -1.38
CA MET A 125 -15.66 -12.46 -1.25
C MET A 125 -16.08 -11.78 -2.57
N ASN A 126 -15.16 -11.08 -3.23
CA ASN A 126 -15.42 -10.42 -4.52
C ASN A 126 -15.75 -11.45 -5.60
N VAL A 127 -14.94 -12.52 -5.75
CA VAL A 127 -15.21 -13.60 -6.71
C VAL A 127 -16.58 -14.25 -6.45
N LEU A 128 -16.89 -14.55 -5.19
CA LEU A 128 -18.18 -15.12 -4.82
C LEU A 128 -19.34 -14.17 -5.15
N THR A 129 -19.14 -12.86 -4.94
CA THR A 129 -20.12 -11.82 -5.29
C THR A 129 -20.35 -11.78 -6.80
N LEU A 130 -19.30 -11.82 -7.62
CA LEU A 130 -19.43 -11.88 -9.07
C LEU A 130 -20.21 -13.13 -9.51
N LEU A 131 -19.91 -14.30 -8.94
CA LEU A 131 -20.62 -15.53 -9.26
C LEU A 131 -22.08 -15.49 -8.81
N ALA A 132 -22.35 -14.98 -7.61
CA ALA A 132 -23.70 -14.88 -7.06
C ALA A 132 -24.57 -13.91 -7.87
N VAL A 133 -24.05 -12.72 -8.19
CA VAL A 133 -24.77 -11.75 -9.02
C VAL A 133 -24.92 -12.28 -10.45
N GLY A 134 -23.88 -12.91 -11.01
CA GLY A 134 -23.96 -13.57 -12.32
C GLY A 134 -25.06 -14.63 -12.38
N ALA A 135 -25.15 -15.50 -11.37
CA ALA A 135 -26.19 -16.51 -11.26
C ALA A 135 -27.60 -15.89 -11.10
N LEU A 136 -27.70 -14.80 -10.32
CA LEU A 136 -28.97 -14.08 -10.12
C LEU A 136 -29.48 -13.44 -11.42
N LEU A 137 -28.57 -12.84 -12.20
CA LEU A 137 -28.90 -12.25 -13.49
C LEU A 137 -29.21 -13.34 -14.54
N SER A 138 -28.44 -14.43 -14.59
CA SER A 138 -28.68 -15.52 -15.55
C SER A 138 -29.96 -16.30 -15.30
N SER A 139 -30.45 -16.31 -14.05
CA SER A 139 -31.70 -16.97 -13.67
C SER A 139 -32.94 -16.11 -13.92
N GLY A 140 -32.78 -14.86 -14.38
CA GLY A 140 -33.88 -13.94 -14.64
C GLY A 140 -34.57 -13.42 -13.37
N LEU A 141 -34.00 -13.66 -12.19
CA LEU A 141 -34.54 -13.18 -10.91
C LEU A 141 -34.38 -11.66 -10.73
N ALA A 142 -33.49 -11.03 -11.51
CA ALA A 142 -33.30 -9.60 -11.53
C ALA A 142 -33.12 -9.11 -12.98
N GLU A 143 -33.96 -8.15 -13.40
CA GLU A 143 -33.81 -7.47 -14.68
C GLU A 143 -32.86 -6.27 -14.51
N VAL A 144 -31.87 -6.17 -15.42
CA VAL A 144 -30.94 -5.04 -15.43
C VAL A 144 -31.46 -3.99 -16.42
N GLU A 145 -31.84 -2.81 -15.93
CA GLU A 145 -32.13 -1.63 -16.75
C GLU A 145 -30.82 -1.04 -17.32
N THR A 146 -30.12 -1.82 -18.13
CA THR A 146 -28.84 -1.43 -18.76
C THR A 146 -28.99 -0.29 -19.76
N THR A 147 -30.18 -0.11 -20.35
CA THR A 147 -30.36 0.68 -21.57
C THR A 147 -30.51 2.19 -21.34
N THR A 148 -30.95 2.63 -20.16
CA THR A 148 -31.30 4.05 -19.97
C THR A 148 -30.13 4.90 -19.44
N PHE A 149 -29.22 4.32 -18.63
CA PHE A 149 -28.15 5.07 -17.96
C PHE A 149 -26.77 4.98 -18.65
N TYR A 150 -26.58 4.04 -19.57
CA TYR A 150 -25.28 3.72 -20.18
C TYR A 150 -25.37 3.59 -21.71
N ASP A 151 -26.08 4.51 -22.36
CA ASP A 151 -26.07 4.61 -23.82
C ASP A 151 -24.66 5.03 -24.30
N PRO A 152 -23.95 4.19 -25.09
CA PRO A 152 -22.62 4.50 -25.61
C PRO A 152 -22.60 5.63 -26.64
N SER A 153 -23.75 6.04 -27.19
CA SER A 153 -23.84 7.15 -28.14
C SER A 153 -23.67 8.53 -27.49
N VAL A 154 -23.83 8.62 -26.17
CA VAL A 154 -23.77 9.88 -25.42
C VAL A 154 -22.36 10.11 -24.87
N PHE A 155 -21.67 11.15 -25.33
CA PHE A 155 -20.30 11.50 -24.89
C PHE A 155 -20.18 11.68 -23.36
N ALA A 156 -21.22 12.19 -22.69
CA ALA A 156 -21.22 12.36 -21.24
C ALA A 156 -21.12 11.03 -20.46
N ASN A 157 -21.56 9.91 -21.05
CA ASN A 157 -21.43 8.58 -20.45
C ASN A 157 -19.98 8.08 -20.53
N TRP A 158 -19.26 8.44 -21.60
CA TRP A 158 -17.81 8.20 -21.71
C TRP A 158 -17.06 8.95 -20.62
N LEU A 159 -17.42 10.21 -20.33
CA LEU A 159 -16.79 10.96 -19.24
C LEU A 159 -16.98 10.28 -17.87
N ARG A 160 -18.16 9.71 -17.60
CA ARG A 160 -18.42 8.92 -16.39
C ARG A 160 -17.53 7.69 -16.32
N VAL A 161 -17.47 6.89 -17.40
CA VAL A 161 -16.64 5.67 -17.46
C VAL A 161 -15.16 6.02 -17.30
N THR A 162 -14.68 7.08 -17.97
CA THR A 162 -13.31 7.58 -17.85
C THR A 162 -13.01 8.05 -16.44
N ALA A 163 -13.93 8.75 -15.77
CA ALA A 163 -13.74 9.19 -14.38
C ALA A 163 -13.64 8.00 -13.41
N ILE A 164 -14.53 7.01 -13.54
CA ILE A 164 -14.50 5.77 -12.76
C ILE A 164 -13.17 5.05 -13.01
N PHE A 165 -12.80 4.85 -14.28
CA PHE A 165 -11.53 4.24 -14.66
C PHE A 165 -10.34 5.00 -14.07
N ALA A 166 -10.31 6.33 -14.17
CA ALA A 166 -9.23 7.16 -13.67
C ALA A 166 -9.07 7.03 -12.15
N VAL A 167 -10.16 6.97 -11.38
CA VAL A 167 -10.10 6.71 -9.93
C VAL A 167 -9.39 5.37 -9.66
N PHE A 168 -9.84 4.29 -10.30
CA PHE A 168 -9.29 2.95 -10.03
C PHE A 168 -7.88 2.76 -10.57
N ALA A 169 -7.60 3.27 -11.76
CA ALA A 169 -6.26 3.26 -12.34
C ALA A 169 -5.29 4.06 -11.45
N SER A 170 -5.70 5.24 -10.96
CA SER A 170 -4.87 6.04 -10.05
C SER A 170 -4.63 5.33 -8.73
N ILE A 171 -5.66 4.68 -8.15
CA ILE A 171 -5.52 3.88 -6.93
C ILE A 171 -4.55 2.71 -7.15
N ALA A 172 -4.65 2.00 -8.27
CA ALA A 172 -3.76 0.90 -8.61
C ALA A 172 -2.32 1.39 -8.82
N VAL A 173 -2.13 2.49 -9.56
CA VAL A 173 -0.83 3.12 -9.78
C VAL A 173 -0.20 3.57 -8.47
N VAL A 174 -0.94 4.29 -7.61
CA VAL A 174 -0.45 4.71 -6.29
C VAL A 174 -0.08 3.50 -5.43
N SER A 175 -0.86 2.42 -5.49
CA SER A 175 -0.56 1.19 -4.74
C SER A 175 0.75 0.55 -5.20
N VAL A 176 0.99 0.48 -6.52
CA VAL A 176 2.23 -0.05 -7.11
C VAL A 176 3.42 0.88 -6.86
N ASP A 177 3.22 2.18 -7.00
CA ASP A 177 4.25 3.21 -6.80
C ASP A 177 4.77 3.21 -5.36
N VAL A 178 3.87 3.15 -4.37
CA VAL A 178 4.26 3.06 -2.96
C VAL A 178 5.00 1.75 -2.68
N LEU A 179 4.56 0.63 -3.27
CA LEU A 179 5.22 -0.66 -3.08
C LEU A 179 6.63 -0.69 -3.69
N THR A 180 6.77 -0.19 -4.92
CA THR A 180 8.05 -0.17 -5.65
C THR A 180 9.04 0.82 -5.04
N THR A 181 8.58 2.01 -4.65
CA THR A 181 9.40 3.00 -3.93
C THR A 181 9.91 2.45 -2.61
N HIS A 182 9.06 1.72 -1.86
CA HIS A 182 9.50 1.09 -0.61
C HIS A 182 10.52 -0.01 -0.80
N LEU A 183 10.34 -0.85 -1.82
CA LEU A 183 11.32 -1.89 -2.14
C LEU A 183 12.65 -1.26 -2.49
N HIS A 184 12.66 -0.20 -3.29
CA HIS A 184 13.90 0.52 -3.64
C HIS A 184 14.56 1.18 -2.43
N GLN A 185 13.80 1.83 -1.55
CA GLN A 185 14.34 2.40 -0.30
C GLN A 185 14.89 1.32 0.63
N SER A 186 14.16 0.23 0.87
CA SER A 186 14.62 -0.85 1.74
C SER A 186 15.88 -1.53 1.21
N LEU A 187 15.99 -1.68 -0.12
CA LEU A 187 17.21 -2.21 -0.74
C LEU A 187 18.40 -1.25 -0.60
N ARG A 188 18.18 0.07 -0.70
CA ARG A 188 19.22 1.08 -0.45
C ARG A 188 19.68 1.09 1.01
N ASP A 189 18.75 1.07 1.95
CA ASP A 189 19.06 1.07 3.39
C ASP A 189 19.84 -0.20 3.77
N GLN A 190 19.47 -1.35 3.21
CA GLN A 190 20.22 -2.60 3.39
C GLN A 190 21.62 -2.52 2.79
N ALA A 191 21.78 -1.93 1.60
CA ALA A 191 23.08 -1.74 0.97
C ALA A 191 24.00 -0.84 1.81
N GLU A 192 23.46 0.28 2.31
CA GLU A 192 24.18 1.22 3.17
C GLU A 192 24.55 0.59 4.52
N LEU A 193 23.66 -0.22 5.11
CA LEU A 193 23.97 -0.94 6.34
C LEU A 193 25.08 -1.97 6.14
N ILE A 194 25.07 -2.71 5.04
CA ILE A 194 26.13 -3.67 4.69
C ILE A 194 27.46 -2.94 4.47
N GLU A 195 27.45 -1.78 3.82
CA GLU A 195 28.64 -0.96 3.59
C GLU A 195 29.22 -0.44 4.92
N ASN A 196 28.36 0.09 5.79
CA ASN A 196 28.76 0.53 7.13
C ASN A 196 29.31 -0.63 7.99
N LEU A 197 28.70 -1.82 7.91
CA LEU A 197 29.17 -3.00 8.62
C LEU A 197 30.54 -3.46 8.11
N LYS A 198 30.77 -3.42 6.79
CA LYS A 198 32.08 -3.68 6.19
C LYS A 198 33.13 -2.67 6.64
N GLY A 199 32.80 -1.38 6.66
CA GLY A 199 33.70 -0.33 7.15
C GLY A 199 34.08 -0.53 8.62
N ALA A 200 33.12 -0.87 9.47
CA ALA A 200 33.36 -1.15 10.88
C ALA A 200 34.24 -2.40 11.09
N LEU A 201 34.06 -3.45 10.28
CA LEU A 201 34.90 -4.65 10.30
C LEU A 201 36.35 -4.32 9.87
N GLN A 202 36.53 -3.51 8.82
CA GLN A 202 37.86 -3.10 8.37
C GLN A 202 38.60 -2.31 9.45
N LEU A 203 37.93 -1.34 10.08
CA LEU A 203 38.53 -0.57 11.19
C LEU A 203 38.95 -1.46 12.36
N ARG A 204 38.15 -2.50 12.65
CA ARG A 204 38.48 -3.46 13.71
C ARG A 204 39.70 -4.32 13.34
N ASP A 205 39.77 -4.81 12.10
CA ASP A 205 40.91 -5.59 11.62
C ASP A 205 42.21 -4.76 11.63
N GLU A 206 42.13 -3.47 11.28
CA GLU A 206 43.27 -2.55 11.35
C GLU A 206 43.75 -2.36 12.79
N ALA A 207 42.82 -2.18 13.74
CA ALA A 207 43.13 -2.05 15.16
C ALA A 207 43.73 -3.33 15.75
N ASP A 208 43.21 -4.50 15.36
CA ASP A 208 43.73 -5.80 15.78
C ASP A 208 45.13 -6.05 15.20
N ARG A 209 45.41 -5.60 13.97
CA ARG A 209 46.77 -5.62 13.40
C ARG A 209 47.73 -4.74 14.18
N GLN A 210 47.37 -3.49 14.45
CA GLN A 210 48.21 -2.57 15.23
C GLN A 210 48.52 -3.12 16.62
N ARG A 211 47.54 -3.74 17.29
CA ARG A 211 47.76 -4.40 18.58
C ARG A 211 48.77 -5.54 18.49
N ARG A 212 48.66 -6.41 17.48
CA ARG A 212 49.61 -7.52 17.27
C ARG A 212 51.02 -7.01 16.96
N GLU A 213 51.14 -5.94 16.19
CA GLU A 213 52.43 -5.32 15.90
C GLU A 213 53.07 -4.76 17.18
N ALA A 214 52.32 -4.02 18.00
CA ALA A 214 52.80 -3.49 19.27
C ALA A 214 53.23 -4.61 20.24
N GLU A 215 52.43 -5.68 20.37
CA GLU A 215 52.80 -6.86 21.16
C GLU A 215 54.09 -7.52 20.65
N SER A 216 54.27 -7.62 19.33
CA SER A 216 55.47 -8.20 18.73
C SER A 216 56.72 -7.36 19.01
N GLN A 217 56.58 -6.03 19.04
CA GLN A 217 57.68 -5.12 19.37
C GLN A 217 58.08 -5.25 20.83
N LEU A 218 57.10 -5.21 21.75
CA LEU A 218 57.34 -5.41 23.18
C LEU A 218 58.00 -6.76 23.48
N ARG A 219 57.58 -7.83 22.78
CA ARG A 219 58.18 -9.16 22.96
C ARG A 219 59.64 -9.21 22.51
N LYS A 220 59.97 -8.55 21.39
CA LYS A 220 61.36 -8.42 20.91
C LYS A 220 62.23 -7.59 21.87
N GLU A 221 61.67 -6.54 22.47
CA GLU A 221 62.36 -5.75 23.49
C GLU A 221 62.68 -6.57 24.73
N GLN A 222 61.70 -7.31 25.26
CA GLN A 222 61.89 -8.21 26.40
C GLN A 222 62.96 -9.28 26.13
N GLU A 223 62.97 -9.87 24.94
CA GLU A 223 64.00 -10.85 24.53
C GLU A 223 65.40 -10.22 24.45
N ARG A 224 65.51 -8.98 23.96
CA ARG A 224 66.78 -8.22 23.95
C ARG A 224 67.28 -7.89 25.35
N GLU A 225 66.39 -7.51 26.27
CA GLU A 225 66.75 -7.26 27.67
C GLU A 225 67.19 -8.53 28.38
N ARG A 226 66.47 -9.65 28.17
CA ARG A 226 66.86 -10.96 28.72
C ARG A 226 68.22 -11.42 28.24
N SER A 227 68.50 -11.30 26.93
CA SER A 227 69.78 -11.69 26.35
C SER A 227 70.94 -10.80 26.83
N ARG A 228 70.72 -9.50 27.03
CA ARG A 228 71.69 -8.61 27.70
C ARG A 228 72.00 -9.04 29.13
N HIS A 229 70.98 -9.36 29.93
CA HIS A 229 71.19 -9.80 31.31
C HIS A 229 71.88 -11.16 31.41
N SER A 230 71.60 -12.08 30.48
CA SER A 230 72.26 -13.40 30.45
C SER A 230 73.72 -13.33 29.98
N GLY A 231 74.09 -12.37 29.12
CA GLY A 231 75.46 -12.21 28.63
C GLY A 231 76.42 -11.50 29.61
N ALA A 232 75.89 -10.77 30.59
CA ALA A 232 76.70 -10.06 31.60
C ALA A 232 77.18 -10.96 32.76
N GLY A 233 76.70 -12.21 32.84
CA GLY A 233 77.08 -13.16 33.89
C GLY A 233 78.32 -14.00 33.60
N ASP A 234 78.86 -13.94 32.37
CA ASP A 234 79.90 -14.84 31.88
C ASP A 234 81.19 -14.05 31.56
N THR A 235 81.74 -13.39 32.58
CA THR A 235 83.12 -12.88 32.55
C THR A 235 83.98 -13.81 33.41
N PRO A 236 84.80 -14.69 32.81
CA PRO A 236 85.68 -15.58 33.57
C PRO A 236 86.76 -14.74 34.25
N ARG A 237 86.92 -14.92 35.56
CA ARG A 237 88.13 -14.55 36.30
C ARG A 237 88.98 -15.79 36.52
#